data_AF-A0A1Y0L067-F1
#
_entry.id   AF-A0A1Y0L067-F1
#
_cell.length_a   1.000
_cell.length_b   1.000
_cell.length_c   1.000
_cell.angle_alpha   90.00
_cell.angle_beta   90.00
_cell.angle_gamma   90.00
#
_symmetry.space_group_name_H-M   'P 1'
#
loop_
_entity.id
_entity.type
_entity.pdbx_description
1 polymer ?
#
loop_
_entity_poly.entity_id
_entity_poly.type
_entity_poly.pdbx_seq_one_letter_code
_entity_poly.pdbx_strand_id
1 'polypeptide(L)'
;MQQILLDFNNKYTKTINKTKIHNIEFYWEFCGFSEIINTNNFFTFIETRLKMKLNKTQEDHLVSKIDCLRSLLNHELISSPVSNKNLILNYLLKCYTSIRDFINETLFAYVLYSYLHEDIEYQHQVYDIDDFYQLCQSLLTRKIKKIET
;
A
#
# COMPACT_ATOMS: atom_id res chain seq x y z
N MET A 1 -14.31 -2.88 18.73
CA MET A 1 -13.37 -2.63 17.61
C MET A 1 -14.05 -1.99 16.40
N GLN A 2 -15.17 -2.52 15.90
CA GLN A 2 -15.87 -1.98 14.71
C GLN A 2 -16.13 -0.47 14.73
N GLN A 3 -16.66 0.09 15.83
CA GLN A 3 -16.88 1.54 15.92
C GLN A 3 -15.57 2.36 15.84
N ILE A 4 -14.50 1.88 16.46
CA ILE A 4 -13.19 2.55 16.43
C ILE A 4 -12.61 2.52 15.01
N LEU A 5 -12.78 1.40 14.31
CA LEU A 5 -12.39 1.26 12.91
C LEU A 5 -13.18 2.21 12.00
N LEU A 6 -14.49 2.32 12.22
CA LEU A 6 -15.35 3.24 11.49
C LEU A 6 -14.94 4.69 11.71
N ASP A 7 -14.72 5.09 12.97
CA ASP A 7 -14.25 6.43 13.34
C ASP A 7 -12.89 6.73 12.68
N PHE A 8 -11.98 5.75 12.66
CA PHE A 8 -10.67 5.86 12.02
C PHE A 8 -10.82 6.03 10.51
N ASN A 9 -11.56 5.14 9.84
CA ASN A 9 -11.79 5.21 8.40
C ASN A 9 -12.36 6.58 8.02
N ASN A 10 -13.42 7.04 8.69
CA ASN A 10 -14.04 8.34 8.41
C ASN A 10 -13.08 9.53 8.53
N LYS A 11 -12.07 9.44 9.40
CA LYS A 11 -11.04 10.47 9.57
C LYS A 11 -9.99 10.44 8.46
N TYR A 12 -9.52 9.25 8.08
CA TYR A 12 -8.37 9.10 7.19
C TYR A 12 -8.74 8.89 5.71
N THR A 13 -9.97 8.47 5.40
CA THR A 13 -10.44 8.29 4.00
C THR A 13 -10.55 9.58 3.21
N LYS A 14 -10.60 10.73 3.90
CA LYS A 14 -10.70 12.05 3.27
C LYS A 14 -9.35 12.60 2.78
N THR A 15 -8.26 11.85 2.96
CA THR A 15 -6.91 12.33 2.66
C THR A 15 -6.44 11.78 1.31
N ILE A 16 -6.16 12.68 0.37
CA ILE A 16 -5.44 12.32 -0.86
C ILE A 16 -3.97 12.16 -0.51
N ASN A 17 -3.42 10.99 -0.79
CA ASN A 17 -2.01 10.72 -0.69
C ASN A 17 -1.32 11.08 -2.00
N LYS A 18 -0.10 11.62 -1.89
CA LYS A 18 0.74 12.01 -3.02
C LYS A 18 2.11 11.37 -2.87
N THR A 19 2.63 10.83 -3.96
CA THR A 19 4.03 10.42 -4.08
C THR A 19 4.62 10.92 -5.40
N LYS A 20 5.94 11.01 -5.49
CA LYS A 20 6.65 11.38 -6.70
C LYS A 20 7.81 10.41 -6.90
N ILE A 21 7.83 9.75 -8.06
CA ILE A 21 8.91 8.83 -8.43
C ILE A 21 9.52 9.36 -9.73
N HIS A 22 10.83 9.61 -9.70
CA HIS A 22 11.52 10.47 -10.66
C HIS A 22 10.83 11.83 -10.81
N ASN A 23 10.12 12.04 -11.92
CA ASN A 23 9.40 13.26 -12.24
C ASN A 23 7.89 13.05 -12.45
N ILE A 24 7.38 11.86 -12.12
CA ILE A 24 5.97 11.52 -12.25
C ILE A 24 5.32 11.57 -10.87
N GLU A 25 4.26 12.36 -10.77
CA GLU A 25 3.48 12.47 -9.55
C GLU A 25 2.32 11.48 -9.58
N PHE A 26 2.22 10.68 -8.52
CA PHE A 26 1.11 9.77 -8.32
C PHE A 26 0.22 10.23 -7.16
N TYR A 27 -1.08 10.03 -7.33
CA TYR A 27 -2.11 10.36 -6.35
C TYR A 27 -2.95 9.11 -6.11
N TRP A 28 -3.36 8.91 -4.87
CA TRP A 28 -4.28 7.85 -4.52
C TRP A 28 -5.02 8.20 -3.23
N GLU A 29 -6.15 7.52 -3.02
CA GLU A 29 -7.01 7.75 -1.87
C GLU A 29 -7.01 6.51 -1.01
N PHE A 30 -6.88 6.71 0.30
CA PHE A 30 -7.07 5.62 1.25
C PHE A 30 -8.56 5.33 1.38
N CYS A 31 -9.01 4.13 1.00
CA CYS A 31 -10.42 3.74 1.06
C CYS A 31 -10.87 3.23 2.44
N GLY A 32 -9.99 3.31 3.45
CA GLY A 32 -10.26 2.77 4.77
C GLY A 32 -9.84 1.31 4.86
N PHE A 33 -9.73 0.81 6.08
CA PHE A 33 -9.55 -0.62 6.29
C PHE A 33 -10.90 -1.36 6.12
N SER A 34 -10.93 -2.52 5.47
CA SER A 34 -9.78 -3.26 4.92
C SER A 34 -9.50 -3.06 3.44
N GLU A 35 -10.22 -2.17 2.77
CA GLU A 35 -10.12 -1.97 1.31
C GLU A 35 -8.79 -1.36 0.87
N ILE A 36 -8.21 -0.45 1.67
CA ILE A 36 -6.94 0.28 1.48
C ILE A 36 -6.94 1.19 0.23
N ILE A 37 -7.07 0.62 -0.96
CA ILE A 37 -7.08 1.29 -2.27
C ILE A 37 -8.29 0.78 -3.06
N ASN A 38 -8.99 1.67 -3.77
CA ASN A 38 -9.91 1.29 -4.83
C ASN A 38 -9.12 0.95 -6.10
N THR A 39 -9.11 -0.32 -6.50
CA THR A 39 -8.32 -0.82 -7.64
C THR A 39 -8.71 -0.18 -8.97
N ASN A 40 -10.00 0.07 -9.21
CA ASN A 40 -10.46 0.71 -10.45
C ASN A 40 -9.95 2.16 -10.58
N ASN A 41 -10.02 2.92 -9.49
CA ASN A 41 -9.49 4.28 -9.45
C ASN A 41 -7.96 4.27 -9.61
N PHE A 42 -7.30 3.30 -8.98
CA PHE A 42 -5.86 3.11 -9.11
C PHE A 42 -5.44 2.84 -10.57
N PHE A 43 -6.10 1.91 -11.27
CA PHE A 43 -5.82 1.64 -12.69
C PHE A 43 -6.06 2.86 -13.57
N THR A 44 -7.24 3.48 -13.43
CA THR A 44 -7.57 4.71 -14.17
C THR A 44 -6.50 5.77 -13.99
N PHE A 45 -6.00 5.93 -12.76
CA PHE A 45 -4.96 6.89 -12.44
C PHE A 45 -3.61 6.53 -13.10
N ILE A 46 -3.17 5.28 -12.97
CA ILE A 46 -1.94 4.77 -13.59
C ILE A 46 -1.97 4.97 -15.11
N GLU A 47 -3.03 4.51 -15.75
CA GLU A 47 -3.23 4.62 -17.20
C GLU A 47 -3.20 6.08 -17.68
N THR A 48 -3.87 6.96 -16.95
CA THR A 48 -3.90 8.39 -17.26
C THR A 48 -2.53 9.04 -17.11
N ARG A 49 -1.79 8.74 -16.04
CA ARG A 49 -0.48 9.37 -15.76
C ARG A 49 0.63 8.85 -16.64
N LEU A 50 0.66 7.54 -16.88
CA LEU A 50 1.66 6.90 -17.72
C LEU A 50 1.27 6.92 -19.21
N LYS A 51 0.08 7.43 -19.53
CA LYS A 51 -0.46 7.49 -20.90
C LYS A 51 -0.42 6.13 -21.59
N MET A 52 -0.76 5.08 -20.85
CA MET A 52 -0.79 3.70 -21.32
C MET A 52 -2.11 3.03 -20.96
N LYS A 53 -2.39 1.88 -21.57
CA LYS A 53 -3.45 0.97 -21.12
C LYS A 53 -2.83 -0.26 -20.50
N LEU A 54 -3.32 -0.64 -19.34
CA LEU A 54 -2.96 -1.90 -18.71
C LEU A 54 -3.65 -3.03 -19.47
N ASN A 55 -2.90 -4.10 -19.74
CA ASN A 55 -3.52 -5.34 -20.19
C ASN A 55 -4.02 -6.16 -18.99
N LYS A 56 -4.85 -7.16 -19.26
CA LYS A 56 -5.47 -7.97 -18.20
C LYS A 56 -4.44 -8.62 -17.27
N THR A 57 -3.34 -9.12 -17.81
CA THR A 57 -2.26 -9.73 -17.01
C THR A 57 -1.64 -8.72 -16.04
N GLN A 58 -1.39 -7.49 -16.50
CA GLN A 58 -0.85 -6.41 -15.66
C GLN A 58 -1.84 -6.00 -14.57
N GLU A 59 -3.12 -5.86 -14.92
CA GLU A 59 -4.18 -5.60 -13.94
C GLU A 59 -4.21 -6.70 -12.88
N ASP A 60 -4.24 -7.97 -13.28
CA ASP A 60 -4.33 -9.11 -12.37
C ASP A 60 -3.11 -9.19 -11.44
N HIS A 61 -1.92 -8.88 -11.96
CA HIS A 61 -0.70 -8.78 -11.14
C HIS A 61 -0.81 -7.66 -10.08
N LEU A 62 -1.33 -6.49 -10.46
CA LEU A 62 -1.51 -5.38 -9.53
C LEU A 62 -2.61 -5.66 -8.51
N VAL A 63 -3.72 -6.28 -8.93
CA VAL A 63 -4.77 -6.76 -8.02
C VAL A 63 -4.17 -7.72 -7.00
N SER A 64 -3.40 -8.72 -7.43
CA SER A 64 -2.76 -9.69 -6.54
C SER A 64 -1.88 -9.01 -5.48
N LYS A 65 -1.09 -8.02 -5.89
CA LYS A 65 -0.24 -7.23 -4.98
C LYS A 65 -1.06 -6.41 -3.96
N ILE A 66 -2.15 -5.78 -4.41
CA ILE A 66 -3.06 -5.03 -3.52
C ILE A 66 -3.80 -5.98 -2.56
N ASP A 67 -4.28 -7.12 -3.05
CA ASP A 67 -4.96 -8.11 -2.22
C ASP A 67 -4.04 -8.73 -1.18
N CYS A 68 -2.75 -8.87 -1.49
CA CYS A 68 -1.78 -9.29 -0.48
C CYS A 68 -1.63 -8.26 0.64
N LEU A 69 -1.62 -6.96 0.33
CA LEU A 69 -1.63 -5.89 1.34
C LEU A 69 -2.90 -5.94 2.20
N ARG A 70 -4.06 -6.16 1.58
CA ARG A 70 -5.35 -6.29 2.28
C ARG A 70 -5.35 -7.51 3.21
N SER A 71 -4.82 -8.64 2.73
CA SER A 71 -4.72 -9.88 3.49
C SER A 71 -3.83 -9.72 4.73
N LEU A 72 -2.66 -9.09 4.56
CA LEU A 72 -1.73 -8.80 5.65
C LEU A 72 -2.41 -8.04 6.80
N LEU A 73 -3.33 -7.13 6.48
CA LEU A 73 -4.05 -6.36 7.51
C LEU A 73 -5.27 -7.06 8.07
N ASN A 74 -6.04 -7.75 7.23
CA ASN A 74 -7.24 -8.43 7.68
C ASN A 74 -6.92 -9.47 8.75
N HIS A 75 -5.79 -10.17 8.60
CA HIS A 75 -5.31 -11.11 9.63
C HIS A 75 -5.10 -10.41 10.98
N GLU A 76 -4.42 -9.26 10.99
CA GLU A 76 -4.02 -8.58 12.23
C GLU A 76 -5.14 -7.71 12.84
N LEU A 77 -6.08 -7.23 12.03
CA LEU A 77 -7.25 -6.49 12.52
C LEU A 77 -8.25 -7.40 13.25
N ILE A 78 -8.31 -8.69 12.90
CA ILE A 78 -9.23 -9.65 13.52
C ILE A 78 -8.65 -10.23 14.83
N SER A 79 -7.32 -10.27 14.98
CA SER A 79 -6.62 -10.95 16.07
C SER A 79 -6.34 -10.09 17.30
N SER A 80 -6.49 -8.76 17.25
CA SER A 80 -6.01 -7.88 18.32
C SER A 80 -6.86 -7.95 19.61
N PRO A 81 -6.31 -8.39 20.76
CA PRO A 81 -7.03 -8.54 22.03
C PRO A 81 -7.16 -7.23 22.82
N VAL A 82 -6.80 -6.09 22.22
CA VAL A 82 -6.61 -4.82 22.96
C VAL A 82 -7.95 -4.16 23.26
N SER A 83 -8.28 -4.02 24.55
CA SER A 83 -9.51 -3.39 25.03
C SER A 83 -9.43 -1.86 25.14
N ASN A 84 -8.23 -1.27 25.04
CA ASN A 84 -8.02 0.18 25.16
C ASN A 84 -8.12 0.90 23.80
N LYS A 85 -9.11 1.81 23.68
CA LYS A 85 -9.37 2.60 22.47
C LYS A 85 -8.13 3.38 21.97
N ASN A 86 -7.36 3.98 22.87
CA ASN A 86 -6.18 4.77 22.47
C ASN A 86 -5.07 3.89 21.90
N LEU A 87 -4.88 2.70 22.46
CA LEU A 87 -3.91 1.74 21.94
C LEU A 87 -4.33 1.23 20.55
N ILE A 88 -5.62 0.93 20.35
CA ILE A 88 -6.15 0.55 19.03
C ILE A 88 -5.95 1.67 18.01
N LEU A 89 -6.27 2.92 18.37
CA LEU A 89 -6.09 4.05 17.45
C LEU A 89 -4.62 4.26 17.07
N ASN A 90 -3.70 4.14 18.04
CA ASN A 90 -2.26 4.22 17.80
C ASN A 90 -1.78 3.07 16.91
N TYR A 91 -2.29 1.85 17.13
CA TYR A 91 -2.03 0.69 16.29
C TYR A 91 -2.48 0.95 14.83
N LEU A 92 -3.75 1.32 14.63
CA LEU A 92 -4.31 1.62 13.31
C LEU A 92 -3.54 2.73 12.59
N LEU A 93 -3.12 3.77 13.33
CA LEU A 93 -2.32 4.86 12.77
C LEU A 93 -0.96 4.36 12.27
N LYS A 94 -0.25 3.56 13.07
CA LYS A 94 1.05 2.99 12.67
C LYS A 94 0.92 2.05 11.47
N CYS A 95 -0.14 1.25 11.41
CA CYS A 95 -0.44 0.40 10.27
C CYS A 95 -0.72 1.24 9.01
N TYR A 96 -1.62 2.22 9.12
CA TYR A 96 -1.94 3.17 8.03
C TYR A 96 -0.68 3.84 7.50
N THR A 97 0.15 4.40 8.37
CA THR A 97 1.41 5.04 7.96
C THR A 97 2.32 4.06 7.24
N SER A 98 2.52 2.85 7.78
CA SER A 98 3.39 1.85 7.17
C SER A 98 2.93 1.43 5.77
N ILE A 99 1.62 1.29 5.58
CA ILE A 99 1.04 0.92 4.28
C ILE A 99 1.08 2.08 3.31
N ARG A 100 0.76 3.29 3.77
CA ARG A 100 0.87 4.48 2.94
C ARG A 100 2.28 4.65 2.40
N ASP A 101 3.27 4.50 3.27
CA ASP A 101 4.69 4.59 2.89
C ASP A 101 5.05 3.47 1.90
N PHE A 102 4.64 2.22 2.16
CA PHE A 102 4.83 1.11 1.22
C PHE A 102 4.18 1.36 -0.15
N ILE A 103 2.95 1.87 -0.19
CA ILE A 103 2.29 2.19 -1.46
C ILE A 103 3.07 3.28 -2.20
N ASN A 104 3.43 4.34 -1.49
CA ASN A 104 4.11 5.50 -2.05
C ASN A 104 5.51 5.19 -2.59
N GLU A 105 6.27 4.34 -1.88
CA GLU A 105 7.68 4.08 -2.17
C GLU A 105 7.89 2.77 -2.94
N THR A 106 7.03 1.77 -2.75
CA THR A 106 7.19 0.44 -3.32
C THR A 106 6.18 0.15 -4.42
N LEU A 107 4.87 0.31 -4.15
CA LEU A 107 3.85 -0.07 -5.15
C LEU A 107 3.92 0.79 -6.41
N PHE A 108 4.02 2.12 -6.26
CA PHE A 108 4.17 2.99 -7.41
C PHE A 108 5.54 2.84 -8.10
N ALA A 109 6.59 2.53 -7.35
CA ALA A 109 7.90 2.24 -7.93
C ALA A 109 7.81 0.97 -8.79
N TYR A 110 7.21 -0.09 -8.26
CA TYR A 110 6.91 -1.30 -9.00
C TYR A 110 6.16 -1.00 -10.31
N VAL A 111 5.06 -0.26 -10.25
CA VAL A 111 4.29 0.09 -11.46
C VAL A 111 5.15 0.82 -12.49
N LEU A 112 5.93 1.80 -12.06
CA LEU A 112 6.72 2.62 -12.97
C LEU A 112 7.89 1.83 -13.59
N TYR A 113 8.67 1.13 -12.77
CA TYR A 113 9.84 0.39 -13.23
C TYR A 113 9.46 -0.86 -14.04
N SER A 114 8.38 -1.55 -13.69
CA SER A 114 7.81 -2.60 -14.54
C SER A 114 7.35 -2.07 -15.90
N TYR A 115 6.87 -0.82 -15.96
CA TYR A 115 6.50 -0.17 -17.22
C TYR A 115 7.72 0.25 -18.05
N LEU A 116 8.76 0.77 -17.40
CA LEU A 116 10.00 1.18 -18.07
C LEU A 116 10.87 -0.02 -18.46
N HIS A 117 10.59 -1.21 -17.93
CA HIS A 117 11.45 -2.39 -18.02
C HIS A 117 12.86 -2.11 -17.48
N GLU A 118 12.93 -1.42 -16.35
CA GLU A 118 14.18 -1.01 -15.70
C GLU A 118 14.33 -1.65 -14.32
N ASP A 119 15.58 -1.90 -13.95
CA ASP A 119 15.96 -2.30 -12.60
C ASP A 119 15.93 -1.09 -11.65
N ILE A 120 15.80 -1.36 -10.35
CA ILE A 120 15.77 -0.32 -9.32
C ILE A 120 16.99 -0.41 -8.40
N GLU A 121 17.61 0.75 -8.13
CA GLU A 121 18.65 0.86 -7.12
C GLU A 121 18.05 1.10 -5.73
N TYR A 122 18.33 0.21 -4.79
CA TYR A 122 17.94 0.31 -3.40
C TYR A 122 19.12 -0.03 -2.49
N GLN A 123 19.46 0.88 -1.57
CA GLN A 123 20.57 0.69 -0.62
C GLN A 123 21.91 0.31 -1.29
N HIS A 124 22.26 0.96 -2.41
CA HIS A 124 23.47 0.71 -3.21
C HIS A 124 23.53 -0.69 -3.87
N GLN A 125 22.39 -1.33 -4.03
CA GLN A 125 22.25 -2.60 -4.75
C GLN A 125 21.18 -2.46 -5.82
N VAL A 126 21.42 -3.07 -6.97
CA VAL A 126 20.49 -3.11 -8.09
C VAL A 126 19.65 -4.37 -7.97
N TYR A 127 18.34 -4.21 -8.09
CA TYR A 127 17.36 -5.27 -8.01
C TYR A 127 16.49 -5.30 -9.27
N ASP A 128 16.15 -6.51 -9.71
CA ASP A 128 14.96 -6.69 -10.54
C ASP A 128 13.73 -6.17 -9.77
N ILE A 129 12.76 -5.63 -10.49
CA ILE A 129 11.62 -4.94 -9.88
C ILE A 129 10.71 -5.87 -9.06
N ASP A 130 10.61 -7.15 -9.42
CA ASP A 130 9.86 -8.14 -8.63
C ASP A 130 10.62 -8.50 -7.35
N ASP A 131 11.94 -8.66 -7.41
CA ASP A 131 12.79 -8.93 -6.24
C ASP A 131 12.75 -7.77 -5.23
N PHE A 132 12.84 -6.53 -5.74
CA PHE A 132 12.67 -5.33 -4.92
C PHE A 132 11.30 -5.31 -4.22
N TYR A 133 10.23 -5.60 -4.96
CA TYR A 133 8.88 -5.61 -4.40
C TYR A 133 8.76 -6.65 -3.27
N GLN A 134 9.27 -7.86 -3.48
CA GLN A 134 9.26 -8.94 -2.48
C GLN A 134 10.05 -8.56 -1.23
N LEU A 135 11.23 -7.95 -1.38
CA LEU A 135 12.04 -7.45 -0.27
C LEU A 135 11.23 -6.47 0.58
N CYS A 136 10.71 -5.40 -0.04
CA CYS A 136 9.93 -4.38 0.63
C CYS A 136 8.68 -4.94 1.31
N GLN A 137 8.01 -5.92 0.67
CA GLN A 137 6.84 -6.59 1.23
C GLN A 137 7.19 -7.38 2.49
N SER A 138 8.34 -8.06 2.50
CA SER A 138 8.84 -8.78 3.68
C SER A 138 9.16 -7.81 4.83
N LEU A 139 9.71 -6.64 4.51
CA LEU A 139 10.01 -5.58 5.48
C LEU A 139 8.73 -4.98 6.06
N LEU A 140 7.71 -4.72 5.23
CA LEU A 140 6.40 -4.26 5.69
C LEU A 140 5.76 -5.26 6.65
N THR A 141 5.75 -6.55 6.27
CA THR A 141 5.20 -7.63 7.10
C THR A 141 5.87 -7.68 8.47
N ARG A 142 7.21 -7.59 8.51
CA ARG A 142 7.96 -7.54 9.78
C ARG A 142 7.63 -6.29 10.59
N LYS A 143 7.48 -5.14 9.92
CA LYS A 143 7.14 -3.87 10.57
C LYS A 143 5.76 -3.93 11.21
N ILE A 144 4.75 -4.45 10.51
CA ILE A 144 3.38 -4.58 11.03
C ILE A 144 3.35 -5.51 12.25
N LYS A 145 3.99 -6.68 12.18
CA LYS A 145 4.07 -7.61 13.32
C LYS A 145 4.75 -7.01 14.56
N LYS A 146 5.75 -6.15 14.36
CA LYS A 146 6.42 -5.43 15.47
C LYS A 146 5.59 -4.32 16.09
N ILE A 147 4.53 -3.85 15.43
CA ILE A 147 3.63 -2.84 16.02
C ILE A 147 2.81 -3.45 17.16
N GLU A 148 2.61 -4.78 17.15
CA GLU A 148 1.83 -5.53 18.14
C GLU A 148 2.56 -5.78 19.47
N THR A 149 3.90 -5.80 19.45
CA THR A 149 4.79 -5.97 20.63
C THR A 149 5.15 -4.64 21.26
#